data_AF-A0A812ZJ87-F1
#
_entry.id   AF-A0A812ZJ87-F1
#
_cell.length_a   1.000
_cell.length_b   1.000
_cell.length_c   1.000
_cell.angle_alpha   90.00
_cell.angle_beta   90.00
_cell.angle_gamma   90.00
#
_symmetry.space_group_name_H-M   'P 1'
#
loop_
_entity.id
_entity.type
_entity.pdbx_description
1 polymer ?
#
loop_
_entity_poly.entity_id
_entity_poly.type
_entity_poly.pdbx_seq_one_letter_code
_entity_poly.pdbx_strand_id
1 'polypeptide(L)'
;MTNSPGRMPRGLKRLKAGRVPIIRGPTKPPARAERKDLRAGIGRLQALLATLPRPERRKAVESLSLSLRTALLRQLEVARWRGHSGEILQARDDRQETDAHQHVSQRMLCTRRQPPHQKPRGAGAVSSISVGNGTGYVARITIRGVSVSSRCLETFEKADSLRLLLADLRYALEAVPDGEEFDELLAQAFSGGSGRKLNQPCLPALGDLQAQGPSWRFHVRVDARRWAGRLLTSRTLKSVEEALKLRRQVTEARKLGWAAVCKLWARCRSHRGALQSRLRQLDAHRDQHIHRKHEVLKLRATAAQDKRLLRLESKIKALVPRLEKQLEVVACERPKPGRESARAMRANFIEVWRHTSSH
;
A
#
# COMPACT_ATOMS: atom_id res chain seq x y z
N MET A 1 67.11 9.87 -13.85
CA MET A 1 65.74 10.25 -13.46
C MET A 1 65.35 9.46 -12.22
N THR A 2 65.56 10.04 -11.05
CA THR A 2 65.36 9.41 -9.73
C THR A 2 64.19 10.12 -9.04
N ASN A 3 63.08 9.41 -8.85
CA ASN A 3 61.90 9.95 -8.17
C ASN A 3 61.91 9.55 -6.69
N SER A 4 62.09 10.54 -5.83
CA SER A 4 61.87 10.46 -4.38
C SER A 4 60.38 10.43 -4.04
N PRO A 5 59.93 9.62 -3.05
CA PRO A 5 58.56 9.71 -2.56
C PRO A 5 58.44 10.74 -1.41
N GLY A 6 57.50 11.66 -1.58
CA GLY A 6 57.17 12.71 -0.61
C GLY A 6 56.44 12.20 0.64
N ARG A 7 56.87 12.72 1.80
CA ARG A 7 56.21 12.61 3.10
C ARG A 7 54.81 13.25 3.07
N MET A 8 53.81 12.55 3.62
CA MET A 8 52.51 13.12 3.99
C MET A 8 52.52 13.65 5.44
N PRO A 9 51.93 14.82 5.72
CA PRO A 9 51.89 15.36 7.08
C PRO A 9 50.78 14.70 7.92
N ARG A 10 51.14 14.32 9.15
CA ARG A 10 50.21 13.89 10.20
C ARG A 10 49.59 15.13 10.85
N GLY A 11 48.26 15.20 10.88
CA GLY A 11 47.59 16.25 11.64
C GLY A 11 46.07 16.27 11.52
N LEU A 12 45.37 15.29 12.10
CA LEU A 12 43.94 15.44 12.41
C LEU A 12 43.73 15.26 13.92
N LYS A 13 43.58 16.40 14.59
CA LYS A 13 43.23 16.50 16.01
C LYS A 13 41.82 15.97 16.22
N ARG A 14 41.70 15.02 17.14
CA ARG A 14 40.45 14.44 17.67
C ARG A 14 39.61 15.55 18.32
N LEU A 15 38.48 15.92 17.70
CA LEU A 15 37.48 16.76 18.34
C LEU A 15 36.72 15.93 19.39
N LYS A 16 36.80 16.36 20.66
CA LYS A 16 36.06 15.78 21.78
C LYS A 16 34.56 16.02 21.56
N ALA A 17 33.79 14.92 21.55
CA ALA A 17 32.34 14.96 21.52
C ALA A 17 31.79 15.62 22.80
N GLY A 18 31.19 16.80 22.65
CA GLY A 18 30.43 17.45 23.70
C GLY A 18 29.14 16.67 23.99
N ARG A 19 28.93 16.31 25.26
CA ARG A 19 27.65 15.78 25.75
C ARG A 19 26.60 16.88 25.67
N VAL A 20 25.56 16.66 24.88
CA VAL A 20 24.34 17.48 24.87
C VAL A 20 23.47 17.06 26.06
N PRO A 21 22.98 17.99 26.90
CA PRO A 21 22.08 17.65 28.00
C PRO A 21 20.70 17.22 27.47
N ILE A 22 20.21 16.09 27.97
CA ILE A 22 18.87 15.57 27.69
C ILE A 22 17.87 16.44 28.47
N ILE A 23 17.23 17.37 27.77
CA ILE A 23 16.08 18.10 28.30
C ILE A 23 14.90 17.13 28.34
N ARG A 24 14.50 16.70 29.54
CA ARG A 24 13.24 15.98 29.77
C ARG A 24 12.09 16.94 29.48
N GLY A 25 11.41 16.74 28.35
CA GLY A 25 10.19 17.46 28.00
C GLY A 25 9.02 17.17 28.94
N PRO A 26 8.00 18.05 28.95
CA PRO A 26 6.90 17.99 29.91
C PRO A 26 5.99 16.79 29.69
N THR A 27 5.36 16.39 30.79
CA THR A 27 4.38 15.32 30.94
C THR A 27 3.23 15.40 29.93
N LYS A 28 2.75 14.20 29.54
CA LYS A 28 1.65 13.89 28.59
C LYS A 28 0.57 14.99 28.44
N PRO A 29 0.16 15.32 27.20
CA PRO A 29 -0.99 16.20 26.98
C PRO A 29 -2.34 15.52 27.35
N PRO A 30 -3.36 16.29 27.79
CA PRO A 30 -4.67 15.79 28.25
C PRO A 30 -5.60 15.18 27.17
N ALA A 31 -5.14 15.06 25.92
CA ALA A 31 -5.94 14.75 24.73
C ALA A 31 -6.66 13.38 24.70
N ARG A 32 -6.50 12.51 25.73
CA ARG A 32 -7.20 11.22 25.79
C ARG A 32 -8.57 11.29 26.48
N ALA A 33 -8.79 12.23 27.39
CA ALA A 33 -10.07 12.36 28.09
C ALA A 33 -11.14 12.97 27.14
N GLU A 34 -10.83 14.12 26.53
CA GLU A 34 -11.72 14.85 25.62
C GLU A 34 -12.20 14.01 24.41
N ARG A 35 -11.39 13.05 23.94
CA ARG A 35 -11.76 12.16 22.83
C ARG A 35 -12.76 11.08 23.21
N LYS A 36 -12.84 10.69 24.49
CA LYS A 36 -13.84 9.73 24.96
C LYS A 36 -15.21 10.39 25.03
N ASP A 37 -15.26 11.62 25.52
CA ASP A 37 -16.51 12.38 25.69
C ASP A 37 -17.15 12.72 24.34
N LEU A 38 -16.34 13.08 23.34
CA LEU A 38 -16.83 13.31 21.98
C LEU A 38 -17.44 12.06 21.34
N ARG A 39 -16.82 10.89 21.51
CA ARG A 39 -17.36 9.62 20.98
C ARG A 39 -18.66 9.22 21.66
N ALA A 40 -18.75 9.42 22.98
CA ALA A 40 -19.98 9.19 23.73
C ALA A 40 -21.09 10.14 23.25
N GLY A 41 -20.76 11.42 23.03
CA GLY A 41 -21.69 12.43 22.51
C GLY A 41 -22.23 12.09 21.12
N ILE A 42 -21.36 11.67 20.18
CA ILE A 42 -21.80 11.28 18.83
C ILE A 42 -22.63 9.99 18.86
N GLY A 43 -22.30 9.04 19.73
CA GLY A 43 -23.10 7.83 19.94
C GLY A 43 -24.52 8.14 20.44
N ARG A 44 -24.66 9.07 21.39
CA ARG A 44 -25.97 9.54 21.86
C ARG A 44 -26.76 10.25 20.76
N LEU A 45 -26.10 11.12 19.99
CA LEU A 45 -26.73 11.81 18.84
C LEU A 45 -27.25 10.81 17.80
N GLN A 46 -26.49 9.75 17.51
CA GLN A 46 -26.92 8.70 16.59
C GLN A 46 -28.15 7.95 17.10
N ALA A 47 -28.22 7.63 18.40
CA ALA A 47 -29.38 6.99 19.02
C ALA A 47 -30.63 7.88 18.92
N LEU A 48 -30.51 9.18 19.21
CA LEU A 48 -31.61 10.13 19.07
C LEU A 48 -32.09 10.25 17.62
N LEU A 49 -31.17 10.36 16.65
CA LEU A 49 -31.53 10.40 15.23
C LEU A 49 -32.19 9.10 14.73
N ALA A 50 -31.89 7.96 15.33
CA ALA A 50 -32.49 6.68 14.97
C ALA A 50 -33.98 6.60 15.38
N THR A 51 -34.39 7.32 16.42
CA THR A 51 -35.80 7.40 16.86
C THR A 51 -36.69 8.24 15.93
N LEU A 52 -36.10 9.14 15.14
CA LEU A 52 -36.84 9.99 14.21
C LEU A 52 -37.23 9.23 12.92
N PRO A 53 -38.42 9.52 12.35
CA PRO A 53 -38.80 9.09 11.01
C PRO A 53 -37.76 9.47 9.95
N ARG A 54 -37.62 8.65 8.90
CA ARG A 54 -36.63 8.87 7.81
C ARG A 54 -36.62 10.30 7.23
N PRO A 55 -37.75 10.96 6.93
CA PRO A 55 -37.72 12.30 6.35
C PRO A 55 -37.19 13.36 7.34
N GLU A 56 -37.55 13.24 8.62
CA GLU A 56 -37.13 14.17 9.68
C GLU A 56 -35.67 13.97 10.07
N ARG A 57 -35.19 12.73 10.01
CA ARG A 57 -33.78 12.41 10.23
C ARG A 57 -32.85 13.15 9.27
N ARG A 58 -33.24 13.28 8.00
CA ARG A 58 -32.44 14.00 6.99
C ARG A 58 -32.37 15.49 7.32
N LYS A 59 -33.51 16.11 7.63
CA LYS A 59 -33.59 17.52 8.05
C LYS A 59 -32.76 17.78 9.31
N ALA A 60 -32.85 16.90 10.31
CA ALA A 60 -32.08 17.01 11.54
C ALA A 60 -30.56 16.86 11.33
N VAL A 61 -30.13 16.01 10.39
CA VAL A 61 -28.70 15.90 10.02
C VAL A 61 -28.25 17.14 9.23
N GLU A 62 -29.12 17.70 8.40
CA GLU A 62 -28.88 18.91 7.61
C GLU A 62 -28.84 20.21 8.44
N SER A 63 -29.44 20.23 9.63
CA SER A 63 -29.34 21.35 10.57
C SER A 63 -28.10 21.26 11.48
N LEU A 64 -27.38 20.13 11.52
CA LEU A 64 -26.13 20.01 12.27
C LEU A 64 -25.02 20.87 11.65
N SER A 65 -24.15 21.40 12.50
CA SER A 65 -22.90 22.01 12.06
C SER A 65 -22.05 21.03 11.24
N LEU A 66 -21.28 21.58 10.29
CA LEU A 66 -20.47 20.77 9.37
C LEU A 66 -19.52 19.81 10.10
N SER A 67 -18.94 20.25 11.22
CA SER A 67 -18.03 19.45 12.04
C SER A 67 -18.72 18.23 12.67
N LEU A 68 -19.93 18.41 13.23
CA LEU A 68 -20.71 17.33 13.83
C LEU A 68 -21.25 16.36 12.77
N ARG A 69 -21.74 16.88 11.64
CA ARG A 69 -22.19 16.05 10.52
C ARG A 69 -21.07 15.13 10.01
N THR A 70 -19.87 15.68 9.82
CA THR A 70 -18.71 14.92 9.35
C THR A 70 -18.29 13.85 10.36
N ALA A 71 -18.30 14.17 11.66
CA ALA A 71 -17.95 13.23 12.70
C ALA A 71 -18.95 12.07 12.80
N LEU A 72 -20.26 12.37 12.67
CA LEU A 72 -21.33 11.38 12.66
C LEU A 72 -21.25 10.43 11.45
N LEU A 73 -21.03 10.96 10.25
CA LEU A 73 -20.89 10.15 9.03
C LEU A 73 -19.69 9.19 9.11
N ARG A 74 -18.53 9.66 9.58
CA ARG A 74 -17.35 8.80 9.78
C ARG A 74 -17.62 7.66 10.76
N GLN A 75 -18.39 7.90 11.82
CA GLN A 75 -18.75 6.87 12.79
C GLN A 75 -19.69 5.82 12.19
N LEU A 76 -20.67 6.25 11.38
CA LEU A 76 -21.58 5.35 10.67
C LEU A 76 -20.85 4.47 9.64
N GLU A 77 -19.88 5.03 8.92
CA GLU A 77 -19.03 4.27 8.00
C GLU A 77 -18.26 3.18 8.76
N VAL A 78 -17.58 3.53 9.86
CA VAL A 78 -16.84 2.56 10.68
C VAL A 78 -17.75 1.46 11.25
N ALA A 79 -18.97 1.79 11.66
CA ALA A 79 -19.95 0.82 12.14
C ALA A 79 -20.40 -0.14 11.01
N ARG A 80 -20.63 0.38 9.80
CA ARG A 80 -20.98 -0.42 8.60
C ARG A 80 -19.89 -1.44 8.27
N TRP A 81 -18.63 -1.02 8.31
CA TRP A 81 -17.49 -1.90 8.05
C TRP A 81 -17.32 -3.00 9.12
N ARG A 82 -17.59 -2.69 10.39
CA ARG A 82 -17.56 -3.70 11.47
C ARG A 82 -18.69 -4.72 11.34
N GLY A 83 -19.88 -4.29 10.92
CA GLY A 83 -21.02 -5.20 10.65
C GLY A 83 -20.69 -6.24 9.58
N HIS A 84 -20.10 -5.81 8.45
CA HIS A 84 -19.70 -6.73 7.37
C HIS A 84 -18.54 -7.67 7.76
N SER A 85 -17.78 -7.34 8.81
CA SER A 85 -16.69 -8.18 9.30
C SER A 85 -17.19 -9.26 10.29
N GLY A 86 -18.32 -9.02 10.95
CA GLY A 86 -18.90 -9.92 11.96
C GLY A 86 -19.77 -11.03 11.38
N GLU A 87 -20.45 -10.78 10.26
CA GLU A 87 -21.32 -11.78 9.59
C GLU A 87 -20.53 -12.93 8.94
N ILE A 88 -19.20 -12.81 8.80
CA ILE A 88 -18.33 -13.88 8.25
C ILE A 88 -17.94 -14.92 9.31
N LEU A 89 -18.21 -14.68 10.60
CA LEU A 89 -17.75 -15.55 11.71
C LEU A 89 -18.85 -16.31 12.46
N GLN A 90 -20.14 -16.14 12.12
CA GLN A 90 -21.26 -16.78 12.85
C GLN A 90 -22.12 -17.76 12.04
N ALA A 91 -21.75 -18.09 10.80
CA ALA A 91 -22.42 -19.12 10.00
C ALA A 91 -21.55 -20.38 9.86
N ARG A 92 -21.17 -20.99 10.99
CA ARG A 92 -20.54 -22.34 11.04
C ARG A 92 -20.79 -22.99 12.39
N ASP A 93 -22.02 -23.42 12.60
CA ASP A 93 -22.33 -24.69 13.24
C ASP A 93 -23.65 -25.17 12.61
N ASP A 94 -23.74 -26.47 12.38
CA ASP A 94 -24.83 -27.19 11.69
C ASP A 94 -24.84 -27.15 10.14
N ARG A 95 -23.99 -28.00 9.53
CA ARG A 95 -24.46 -29.13 8.69
C ARG A 95 -23.31 -29.86 7.96
N GLN A 96 -23.42 -31.17 8.07
CA GLN A 96 -22.71 -32.30 7.46
C GLN A 96 -21.94 -32.07 6.14
N GLU A 97 -20.75 -32.68 6.14
CA GLU A 97 -20.02 -33.30 5.03
C GLU A 97 -20.73 -33.33 3.67
N THR A 98 -20.14 -32.65 2.69
CA THR A 98 -19.66 -33.27 1.44
C THR A 98 -18.74 -32.29 0.71
N ASP A 99 -17.63 -32.83 0.21
CA ASP A 99 -16.73 -32.32 -0.84
C ASP A 99 -16.74 -30.82 -1.19
N ALA A 100 -15.69 -30.11 -0.76
CA ALA A 100 -14.95 -29.16 -1.61
C ALA A 100 -13.72 -28.60 -0.89
N HIS A 101 -12.54 -29.10 -1.25
CA HIS A 101 -11.29 -28.38 -1.04
C HIS A 101 -11.25 -27.13 -1.91
N GLN A 102 -11.39 -25.95 -1.31
CA GLN A 102 -10.71 -24.73 -1.77
C GLN A 102 -10.95 -23.59 -0.80
N HIS A 103 -9.90 -23.09 -0.13
CA HIS A 103 -9.70 -21.65 0.06
C HIS A 103 -8.27 -21.41 0.55
N VAL A 104 -7.32 -21.43 -0.40
CA VAL A 104 -6.00 -20.83 -0.19
C VAL A 104 -6.07 -19.41 -0.74
N SER A 105 -5.92 -18.44 0.17
CA SER A 105 -5.78 -17.00 -0.03
C SER A 105 -5.17 -16.62 -1.39
N GLN A 106 -6.03 -16.27 -2.36
CA GLN A 106 -5.64 -15.71 -3.64
C GLN A 106 -5.37 -14.21 -3.49
N ARG A 107 -4.10 -13.81 -3.63
CA ARG A 107 -3.79 -12.51 -4.23
C ARG A 107 -4.12 -12.64 -5.72
N MET A 108 -5.33 -12.23 -6.11
CA MET A 108 -5.82 -12.34 -7.48
C MET A 108 -4.97 -11.53 -8.46
N LEU A 109 -4.15 -12.23 -9.23
CA LEU A 109 -3.90 -11.85 -10.63
C LEU A 109 -5.10 -12.40 -11.40
N CYS A 110 -6.04 -11.52 -11.77
CA CYS A 110 -7.22 -11.92 -12.55
C CYS A 110 -6.77 -12.35 -13.96
N THR A 111 -6.50 -13.63 -14.16
CA THR A 111 -6.48 -14.21 -15.49
C THR A 111 -7.94 -14.31 -15.93
N ARG A 112 -8.38 -13.46 -16.87
CA ARG A 112 -9.64 -13.67 -17.60
C ARG A 112 -9.56 -15.06 -18.24
N ARG A 113 -10.26 -16.05 -17.65
CA ARG A 113 -10.35 -17.40 -18.21
C ARG A 113 -11.19 -17.31 -19.48
N GLN A 114 -10.55 -17.39 -20.64
CA GLN A 114 -11.28 -17.72 -21.86
C GLN A 114 -11.91 -19.12 -21.71
N PRO A 115 -13.07 -19.37 -22.33
CA PRO A 115 -13.76 -20.65 -22.22
C PRO A 115 -12.84 -21.82 -22.62
N PRO A 116 -12.89 -22.95 -21.90
CA PRO A 116 -11.89 -24.02 -21.98
C PRO A 116 -11.90 -24.84 -23.29
N HIS A 117 -12.77 -24.53 -24.26
CA HIS A 117 -13.07 -25.45 -25.37
C HIS A 117 -12.31 -25.23 -26.69
N GLN A 118 -11.33 -24.32 -26.78
CA GLN A 118 -10.67 -24.06 -28.08
C GLN A 118 -9.15 -23.89 -28.04
N LYS A 119 -8.47 -24.12 -26.91
CA LYS A 119 -7.00 -23.99 -26.88
C LYS A 119 -6.33 -25.36 -26.94
N PRO A 120 -5.52 -25.65 -27.97
CA PRO A 120 -4.70 -26.85 -27.97
C PRO A 120 -3.87 -26.87 -26.68
N ARG A 121 -3.93 -28.00 -25.96
CA ARG A 121 -3.22 -28.17 -24.68
C ARG A 121 -1.75 -27.81 -24.90
N GLY A 122 -1.29 -26.78 -24.20
CA GLY A 122 0.12 -26.39 -24.24
C GLY A 122 0.48 -25.18 -25.09
N ALA A 123 -0.46 -24.54 -25.77
CA ALA A 123 -0.20 -23.35 -26.60
C ALA A 123 0.17 -22.07 -25.82
N GLY A 124 0.60 -22.19 -24.55
CA GLY A 124 0.84 -21.07 -23.66
C GLY A 124 -0.43 -20.37 -23.20
N ALA A 125 -0.27 -19.23 -22.52
CA ALA A 125 -1.36 -18.42 -22.00
C ALA A 125 -1.05 -16.93 -22.15
N VAL A 126 -2.09 -16.14 -22.36
CA VAL A 126 -2.05 -14.69 -22.17
C VAL A 126 -2.76 -14.38 -20.85
N SER A 127 -2.07 -13.66 -19.97
CA SER A 127 -2.63 -13.17 -18.71
C SER A 127 -2.81 -11.67 -18.75
N SER A 128 -3.97 -11.17 -18.33
CA SER A 128 -4.22 -9.76 -18.03
C SER A 128 -3.72 -9.40 -16.64
N ILE A 129 -3.12 -8.22 -16.49
CA ILE A 129 -2.69 -7.62 -15.23
C ILE A 129 -3.13 -6.16 -15.17
N SER A 130 -3.62 -5.71 -14.01
CA SER A 130 -3.93 -4.29 -13.80
C SER A 130 -2.63 -3.51 -13.62
N VAL A 131 -2.39 -2.49 -14.45
CA VAL A 131 -1.19 -1.66 -14.42
C VAL A 131 -1.60 -0.20 -14.33
N GLY A 132 -1.56 0.39 -13.13
CA GLY A 132 -1.84 1.80 -12.89
C GLY A 132 -3.18 2.25 -13.50
N ASN A 133 -3.09 2.87 -14.68
CA ASN A 133 -4.21 3.47 -15.41
C ASN A 133 -4.86 2.54 -16.46
N GLY A 134 -4.46 1.27 -16.57
CA GLY A 134 -4.98 0.38 -17.60
C GLY A 134 -4.81 -1.10 -17.33
N THR A 135 -5.21 -1.91 -18.32
CA THR A 135 -4.99 -3.36 -18.33
C THR A 135 -3.82 -3.66 -19.24
N GLY A 136 -2.81 -4.33 -18.71
CA GLY A 136 -1.69 -4.85 -19.48
C GLY A 136 -1.79 -6.37 -19.67
N TYR A 137 -1.11 -6.89 -20.69
CA TYR A 137 -1.18 -8.28 -21.10
C TYR A 137 0.22 -8.91 -21.14
N VAL A 138 0.33 -10.16 -20.70
CA VAL A 138 1.60 -10.90 -20.64
C VAL A 138 1.41 -12.25 -21.31
N ALA A 139 2.23 -12.55 -22.31
CA ALA A 139 2.34 -13.87 -22.90
C ALA A 139 3.25 -14.75 -22.03
N ARG A 140 2.85 -16.01 -21.81
CA ARG A 140 3.65 -16.98 -21.04
C ARG A 140 3.54 -18.37 -21.63
N ILE A 141 4.66 -19.08 -21.66
CA ILE A 141 4.71 -20.50 -21.93
C ILE A 141 5.61 -21.22 -20.92
N THR A 142 5.53 -22.56 -20.87
CA THR A 142 6.49 -23.41 -20.15
C THR A 142 7.01 -24.46 -21.13
N ILE A 143 8.33 -24.55 -21.26
CA ILE A 143 9.06 -25.45 -22.15
C ILE A 143 10.03 -26.24 -21.28
N ARG A 144 9.81 -27.56 -21.13
CA ARG A 144 10.68 -28.49 -20.36
C ARG A 144 11.18 -27.96 -19.01
N GLY A 145 10.25 -27.41 -18.23
CA GLY A 145 10.53 -26.87 -16.89
C GLY A 145 11.02 -25.42 -16.88
N VAL A 146 11.27 -24.77 -18.02
CA VAL A 146 11.56 -23.34 -18.10
C VAL A 146 10.30 -22.59 -18.51
N SER A 147 9.80 -21.72 -17.65
CA SER A 147 8.72 -20.80 -18.00
C SER A 147 9.29 -19.49 -18.51
N VAL A 148 8.86 -19.14 -19.72
CA VAL A 148 9.20 -17.88 -20.40
C VAL A 148 7.98 -16.98 -20.34
N SER A 149 8.19 -15.71 -20.01
CA SER A 149 7.14 -14.70 -20.04
C SER A 149 7.63 -13.41 -20.69
N SER A 150 6.76 -12.80 -21.48
CA SER A 150 7.01 -11.49 -22.06
C SER A 150 6.97 -10.40 -20.99
N ARG A 151 7.45 -9.21 -21.35
CA ARG A 151 7.06 -7.98 -20.64
C ARG A 151 5.56 -7.74 -20.75
N CYS A 152 5.08 -6.82 -19.93
CA CYS A 152 3.71 -6.33 -20.03
C CYS A 152 3.52 -5.56 -21.35
N LEU A 153 2.49 -5.90 -22.10
CA LEU A 153 2.08 -5.26 -23.35
C LEU A 153 0.76 -4.53 -23.13
N GLU A 154 0.48 -3.53 -23.96
CA GLU A 154 -0.72 -2.70 -23.84
C GLU A 154 -1.96 -3.37 -24.42
N THR A 155 -1.80 -4.20 -25.46
CA THR A 155 -2.92 -4.84 -26.16
C THR A 155 -2.88 -6.35 -26.03
N PHE A 156 -4.07 -6.95 -26.02
CA PHE A 156 -4.23 -8.41 -25.98
C PHE A 156 -3.67 -9.07 -27.24
N GLU A 157 -3.93 -8.49 -28.42
CA GLU A 157 -3.48 -9.00 -29.72
C GLU A 157 -1.96 -9.16 -29.79
N LYS A 158 -1.20 -8.14 -29.36
CA LYS A 158 0.27 -8.22 -29.30
C LYS A 158 0.74 -9.36 -28.39
N ALA A 159 0.06 -9.56 -27.25
CA ALA A 159 0.38 -10.66 -26.35
C ALA A 159 -0.01 -12.03 -26.92
N ASP A 160 -1.10 -12.12 -27.69
CA ASP A 160 -1.52 -13.36 -28.31
C ASP A 160 -0.62 -13.74 -29.49
N SER A 161 -0.19 -12.77 -30.31
CA SER A 161 0.83 -12.99 -31.34
C SER A 161 2.12 -13.53 -30.73
N LEU A 162 2.62 -12.93 -29.64
CA LEU A 162 3.78 -13.46 -28.93
C LEU A 162 3.54 -14.86 -28.35
N ARG A 163 2.33 -15.15 -27.87
CA ARG A 163 1.98 -16.49 -27.36
C ARG A 163 2.06 -17.52 -28.49
N LEU A 164 1.58 -17.20 -29.69
CA LEU A 164 1.65 -18.08 -30.86
C LEU A 164 3.11 -18.36 -31.22
N LEU A 165 3.95 -17.32 -31.32
CA LEU A 165 5.39 -17.49 -31.57
C LEU A 165 6.09 -18.37 -30.53
N LEU A 166 5.76 -18.19 -29.25
CA LEU A 166 6.28 -19.02 -28.17
C LEU A 166 5.79 -20.48 -28.27
N ALA A 167 4.57 -20.69 -28.75
CA ALA A 167 4.02 -22.03 -28.96
C ALA A 167 4.71 -22.76 -30.12
N ASP A 168 5.00 -22.06 -31.22
CA ASP A 168 5.76 -22.61 -32.35
C ASP A 168 7.18 -22.97 -31.93
N LEU A 169 7.85 -22.09 -31.17
CA LEU A 169 9.16 -22.38 -30.58
C LEU A 169 9.11 -23.62 -29.68
N ARG A 170 8.07 -23.75 -28.84
CA ARG A 170 7.91 -24.94 -28.00
C ARG A 170 7.76 -26.19 -28.85
N TYR A 171 6.93 -26.15 -29.89
CA TYR A 171 6.70 -27.30 -30.77
C TYR A 171 8.00 -27.75 -31.44
N ALA A 172 8.78 -26.81 -31.97
CA ALA A 172 10.10 -27.09 -32.54
C ALA A 172 11.06 -27.72 -31.51
N LEU A 173 11.11 -27.18 -30.29
CA LEU A 173 11.99 -27.67 -29.23
C LEU A 173 11.52 -28.99 -28.59
N GLU A 174 10.25 -29.36 -28.72
CA GLU A 174 9.74 -30.63 -28.21
C GLU A 174 10.23 -31.83 -29.04
N ALA A 175 10.50 -31.62 -30.33
CA ALA A 175 11.06 -32.63 -31.23
C ALA A 175 12.55 -32.92 -30.96
N VAL A 176 13.27 -31.99 -30.34
CA VAL A 176 14.71 -32.11 -30.03
C VAL A 176 14.88 -32.95 -28.75
N PRO A 177 15.83 -33.90 -28.67
CA PRO A 177 16.08 -34.64 -27.43
C PRO A 177 16.44 -33.70 -26.26
N ASP A 178 16.15 -34.13 -25.02
CA ASP A 178 16.54 -33.33 -23.86
C ASP A 178 18.05 -33.43 -23.62
N GLY A 179 18.74 -32.31 -23.47
CA GLY A 179 20.19 -32.27 -23.37
C GLY A 179 20.78 -30.93 -23.77
N GLU A 180 22.05 -30.96 -24.20
CA GLU A 180 22.80 -29.77 -24.60
C GLU A 180 22.21 -29.11 -25.86
N GLU A 181 21.77 -29.91 -26.83
CA GLU A 181 21.16 -29.42 -28.07
C GLU A 181 19.89 -28.60 -27.80
N PHE A 182 19.01 -29.07 -26.90
CA PHE A 182 17.84 -28.31 -26.46
C PHE A 182 18.24 -26.99 -25.78
N ASP A 183 19.23 -27.03 -24.88
CA ASP A 183 19.69 -25.85 -24.15
C ASP A 183 20.29 -24.80 -25.11
N GLU A 184 21.06 -25.24 -26.12
CA GLU A 184 21.64 -24.37 -27.14
C GLU A 184 20.57 -23.71 -28.01
N LEU A 185 19.59 -24.47 -28.50
CA LEU A 185 18.51 -23.93 -29.31
C LEU A 185 17.63 -22.96 -28.52
N LEU A 186 17.34 -23.27 -27.25
CA LEU A 186 16.60 -22.36 -26.37
C LEU A 186 17.42 -21.10 -26.09
N ALA A 187 18.73 -21.20 -25.85
CA ALA A 187 19.60 -20.04 -25.65
C ALA A 187 19.61 -19.15 -26.90
N GLN A 188 19.89 -19.72 -28.07
CA GLN A 188 19.87 -19.01 -29.36
C GLN A 188 18.54 -18.29 -29.61
N ALA A 189 17.42 -18.87 -29.14
CA ALA A 189 16.13 -18.24 -29.32
C ALA A 189 15.96 -16.91 -28.55
N PHE A 190 16.71 -16.70 -27.47
CA PHE A 190 16.53 -15.56 -26.56
C PHE A 190 17.79 -14.71 -26.36
N SER A 191 18.98 -15.21 -26.72
CA SER A 191 20.23 -14.47 -26.74
C SER A 191 20.29 -13.69 -28.06
N GLY A 192 19.94 -12.40 -28.05
CA GLY A 192 19.84 -11.54 -29.24
C GLY A 192 21.17 -11.20 -29.94
N GLY A 193 22.02 -12.21 -30.17
CA GLY A 193 23.33 -12.09 -30.81
C GLY A 193 23.35 -12.76 -32.18
N SER A 194 23.79 -11.99 -33.17
CA SER A 194 24.14 -12.41 -34.53
C SER A 194 24.92 -13.75 -34.57
N GLY A 195 24.52 -14.66 -35.46
CA GLY A 195 25.56 -15.42 -36.17
C GLY A 195 25.42 -16.94 -36.33
N ARG A 196 24.31 -17.58 -35.94
CA ARG A 196 24.02 -18.92 -36.48
C ARG A 196 22.60 -18.95 -37.01
N LYS A 197 22.49 -18.88 -38.35
CA LYS A 197 21.26 -19.25 -39.05
C LYS A 197 20.92 -20.66 -38.57
N LEU A 198 19.76 -20.81 -37.95
CA LEU A 198 19.13 -22.12 -37.87
C LEU A 198 19.03 -22.62 -39.31
N ASN A 199 19.88 -23.57 -39.70
CA ASN A 199 19.70 -24.34 -40.92
C ASN A 199 18.49 -25.30 -40.79
N GLN A 200 17.72 -25.19 -39.70
CA GLN A 200 16.43 -25.84 -39.55
C GLN A 200 15.31 -24.94 -40.10
N PRO A 201 14.46 -25.46 -41.00
CA PRO A 201 13.48 -24.70 -41.78
C PRO A 201 12.30 -24.11 -40.98
N CYS A 202 12.30 -24.16 -39.64
CA CYS A 202 11.09 -24.00 -38.85
C CYS A 202 11.03 -22.76 -37.94
N LEU A 203 12.00 -21.85 -37.94
CA LEU A 203 11.94 -20.65 -37.09
C LEU A 203 12.14 -19.31 -37.81
N PRO A 204 11.40 -19.00 -38.91
CA PRO A 204 11.44 -17.67 -39.54
C PRO A 204 11.05 -16.53 -38.59
N ALA A 205 10.22 -16.80 -37.58
CA ALA A 205 9.65 -15.79 -36.69
C ALA A 205 10.50 -15.46 -35.45
N LEU A 206 11.73 -15.98 -35.40
CA LEU A 206 12.67 -15.76 -34.30
C LEU A 206 13.28 -14.35 -34.32
N GLY A 207 13.41 -13.77 -35.52
CA GLY A 207 13.78 -12.36 -35.69
C GLY A 207 12.80 -11.41 -34.99
N ASP A 208 11.51 -11.72 -34.99
CA ASP A 208 10.47 -10.90 -34.34
C ASP A 208 10.54 -10.98 -32.80
N LEU A 209 10.90 -12.15 -32.26
CA LEU A 209 11.11 -12.32 -30.81
C LEU A 209 12.33 -11.54 -30.30
N GLN A 210 13.34 -11.37 -31.15
CA GLN A 210 14.54 -10.58 -30.86
C GLN A 210 14.33 -9.07 -31.10
N ALA A 211 13.57 -8.70 -32.15
CA ALA A 211 13.27 -7.32 -32.51
C ALA A 211 12.37 -6.58 -31.50
N GLN A 212 11.54 -7.30 -30.73
CA GLN A 212 10.65 -6.70 -29.72
C GLN A 212 11.33 -6.19 -28.44
N GLY A 213 12.65 -6.31 -28.34
CA GLY A 213 13.45 -5.74 -27.26
C GLY A 213 13.53 -6.59 -25.96
N PRO A 214 14.53 -6.33 -25.10
CA PRO A 214 15.29 -7.38 -24.39
C PRO A 214 14.80 -7.67 -22.96
N SER A 215 13.49 -7.89 -22.72
CA SER A 215 13.06 -8.20 -21.34
C SER A 215 12.13 -9.40 -21.22
N TRP A 216 12.57 -10.51 -21.79
CA TRP A 216 12.08 -11.83 -21.41
C TRP A 216 12.33 -12.09 -19.93
N ARG A 217 11.36 -12.71 -19.27
CA ARG A 217 11.43 -13.11 -17.87
C ARG A 217 11.35 -14.62 -17.79
N PHE A 218 12.35 -15.20 -17.15
CA PHE A 218 12.49 -16.64 -17.06
C PHE A 218 12.24 -17.13 -15.63
N HIS A 219 11.64 -18.31 -15.52
CA HIS A 219 11.48 -19.02 -14.26
C HIS A 219 11.75 -20.51 -14.48
N VAL A 220 12.51 -21.14 -13.60
CA VAL A 220 12.66 -22.60 -13.58
C VAL A 220 11.60 -23.18 -12.67
N ARG A 221 10.86 -24.16 -13.18
CA ARG A 221 9.78 -24.89 -12.51
C ARG A 221 10.22 -26.32 -12.29
N VAL A 222 9.94 -26.83 -11.09
CA VAL A 222 10.30 -28.19 -10.69
C VAL A 222 9.08 -28.88 -10.16
N ASP A 223 8.76 -30.03 -10.77
CA ASP A 223 7.75 -30.90 -10.23
C ASP A 223 8.25 -31.60 -8.98
N ALA A 224 7.83 -31.04 -7.85
CA ALA A 224 8.05 -31.59 -6.52
C ALA A 224 6.75 -32.14 -5.92
N ARG A 225 5.71 -32.41 -6.73
CA ARG A 225 4.44 -32.94 -6.22
C ARG A 225 4.62 -34.27 -5.49
N ARG A 226 5.52 -35.12 -6.01
CA ARG A 226 5.90 -36.40 -5.37
C ARG A 226 6.51 -36.27 -3.97
N TRP A 227 7.06 -35.11 -3.61
CA TRP A 227 7.75 -34.91 -2.32
C TRP A 227 7.03 -33.92 -1.39
N ALA A 228 6.43 -32.86 -1.96
CA ALA A 228 5.88 -31.73 -1.23
C ALA A 228 4.45 -31.38 -1.66
N GLY A 229 3.80 -32.20 -2.49
CA GLY A 229 2.45 -31.97 -3.00
C GLY A 229 2.29 -30.74 -3.89
N ARG A 230 3.39 -30.10 -4.31
CA ARG A 230 3.36 -28.83 -5.05
C ARG A 230 4.45 -28.68 -6.10
N LEU A 231 4.19 -27.79 -7.05
CA LEU A 231 5.20 -27.33 -8.01
C LEU A 231 6.04 -26.21 -7.38
N LEU A 232 7.35 -26.31 -7.50
CA LEU A 232 8.26 -25.24 -7.09
C LEU A 232 8.59 -24.35 -8.28
N THR A 233 8.61 -23.04 -8.07
CA THR A 233 9.00 -22.05 -9.08
C THR A 233 10.15 -21.22 -8.54
N SER A 234 11.16 -20.96 -9.37
CA SER A 234 12.29 -20.11 -9.03
C SER A 234 11.91 -18.62 -8.98
N ARG A 235 12.85 -17.79 -8.52
CA ARG A 235 12.79 -16.34 -8.74
C ARG A 235 12.76 -16.02 -10.25
N THR A 236 12.33 -14.81 -10.59
CA THR A 236 12.48 -14.28 -11.95
C THR A 236 13.96 -14.13 -12.27
N LEU A 237 14.37 -14.74 -13.38
CA LEU A 237 15.70 -14.64 -13.97
C LEU A 237 15.62 -13.73 -15.20
N LYS A 238 16.69 -12.97 -15.44
CA LYS A 238 16.70 -11.94 -16.49
C LYS A 238 17.25 -12.46 -17.81
N SER A 239 17.95 -13.58 -17.78
CA SER A 239 18.59 -14.17 -18.95
C SER A 239 18.23 -15.65 -19.09
N VAL A 240 18.27 -16.14 -20.33
CA VAL A 240 18.02 -17.55 -20.63
C VAL A 240 19.16 -18.42 -20.11
N GLU A 241 20.39 -17.92 -20.15
CA GLU A 241 21.60 -18.60 -19.66
C GLU A 241 21.53 -18.86 -18.16
N GLU A 242 21.04 -17.89 -17.37
CA GLU A 242 20.79 -18.08 -15.94
C GLU A 242 19.73 -19.17 -15.70
N ALA A 243 18.68 -19.20 -16.53
CA ALA A 243 17.60 -20.17 -16.41
C ALA A 243 18.07 -21.59 -16.78
N LEU A 244 18.86 -21.73 -17.84
CA LEU A 244 19.46 -23.00 -18.26
C LEU A 244 20.46 -23.52 -17.23
N LYS A 245 21.33 -22.66 -16.70
CA LYS A 245 22.25 -23.02 -15.61
C LYS A 245 21.48 -23.54 -14.39
N LEU A 246 20.42 -22.85 -13.99
CA LEU A 246 19.59 -23.29 -12.87
C LEU A 246 18.86 -24.60 -13.20
N ARG A 247 18.34 -24.76 -14.42
CA ARG A 247 17.69 -26.00 -14.90
C ARG A 247 18.64 -27.21 -14.77
N ARG A 248 19.90 -27.10 -15.21
CA ARG A 248 20.91 -28.16 -15.03
C ARG A 248 21.13 -28.50 -13.57
N GLN A 249 21.29 -27.49 -12.71
CA GLN A 249 21.43 -27.68 -11.26
C GLN A 249 20.23 -28.40 -10.64
N VAL A 250 19.02 -28.09 -11.12
CA VAL A 250 17.80 -28.80 -10.71
C VAL A 250 17.87 -30.27 -11.13
N THR A 251 18.22 -30.54 -12.39
CA THR A 251 18.30 -31.91 -12.91
C THR A 251 19.26 -32.75 -12.08
N GLU A 252 20.44 -32.21 -11.75
CA GLU A 252 21.40 -32.88 -10.86
C GLU A 252 20.86 -33.04 -9.44
N ALA A 253 20.25 -31.99 -8.87
CA ALA A 253 19.64 -32.08 -7.54
C ALA A 253 18.50 -33.12 -7.48
N ARG A 254 17.74 -33.31 -8.57
CA ARG A 254 16.68 -34.33 -8.64
C ARG A 254 17.24 -35.74 -8.60
N LYS A 255 18.41 -35.99 -9.19
CA LYS A 255 19.12 -37.29 -9.11
C LYS A 255 19.55 -37.59 -7.67
N LEU A 256 19.96 -36.57 -6.92
CA LEU A 256 20.35 -36.67 -5.51
C LEU A 256 19.17 -36.70 -4.51
N GLY A 257 17.94 -36.53 -4.98
CA GLY A 257 16.73 -36.60 -4.16
C GLY A 257 16.27 -35.27 -3.54
N TRP A 258 15.24 -35.37 -2.69
CA TRP A 258 14.49 -34.19 -2.20
C TRP A 258 15.33 -33.22 -1.36
N ALA A 259 16.24 -33.73 -0.52
CA ALA A 259 17.10 -32.91 0.33
C ALA A 259 18.00 -31.97 -0.51
N ALA A 260 18.55 -32.47 -1.62
CA ALA A 260 19.36 -31.66 -2.54
C ALA A 260 18.52 -30.58 -3.24
N VAL A 261 17.29 -30.92 -3.68
CA VAL A 261 16.35 -29.95 -4.25
C VAL A 261 16.01 -28.85 -3.23
N CYS A 262 15.75 -29.21 -1.97
CA CYS A 262 15.50 -28.25 -0.89
C CYS A 262 16.69 -27.30 -0.68
N LYS A 263 17.91 -27.85 -0.60
CA LYS A 263 19.14 -27.08 -0.43
C LYS A 263 19.35 -26.09 -1.58
N LEU A 264 19.10 -26.52 -2.82
CA LEU A 264 19.16 -25.66 -4.00
C LEU A 264 18.10 -24.55 -3.93
N TRP A 265 16.84 -24.89 -3.61
CA TRP A 265 15.75 -23.90 -3.52
C TRP A 265 15.97 -22.90 -2.40
N ALA A 266 16.52 -23.33 -1.26
CA ALA A 266 16.90 -22.46 -0.17
C ALA A 266 17.93 -21.42 -0.67
N ARG A 267 19.00 -21.84 -1.36
CA ARG A 267 19.98 -20.92 -1.95
C ARG A 267 19.34 -19.91 -2.92
N CYS A 268 18.45 -20.38 -3.79
CA CYS A 268 17.72 -19.50 -4.71
C CYS A 268 16.82 -18.47 -3.99
N ARG A 269 16.28 -18.82 -2.81
CA ARG A 269 15.43 -17.94 -2.00
C ARG A 269 16.22 -17.05 -1.04
N SER A 270 17.38 -17.46 -0.54
CA SER A 270 18.19 -16.69 0.41
C SER A 270 18.69 -15.36 -0.16
N HIS A 271 18.92 -15.28 -1.47
CA HIS A 271 19.17 -14.01 -2.16
C HIS A 271 18.01 -12.99 -2.02
N ARG A 272 16.78 -13.47 -1.80
CA ARG A 272 15.58 -12.65 -1.55
C ARG A 272 15.53 -12.15 -0.12
N GLY A 273 15.97 -12.95 0.85
CA GLY A 273 15.97 -12.61 2.28
C GLY A 273 16.85 -11.40 2.59
N ALA A 274 18.10 -11.42 2.09
CA ALA A 274 19.05 -10.33 2.32
C ALA A 274 18.69 -9.02 1.58
N LEU A 275 18.05 -9.12 0.42
CA LEU A 275 17.68 -7.94 -0.38
C LEU A 275 16.34 -7.36 0.04
N GLN A 276 15.37 -8.20 0.45
CA GLN A 276 14.11 -7.74 1.05
C GLN A 276 14.30 -7.19 2.46
N SER A 277 15.22 -7.72 3.27
CA SER A 277 15.53 -7.11 4.57
C SER A 277 16.12 -5.72 4.39
N ARG A 278 17.04 -5.55 3.43
CA ARG A 278 17.66 -4.25 3.12
C ARG A 278 16.65 -3.23 2.56
N LEU A 279 15.73 -3.66 1.69
CA LEU A 279 14.63 -2.80 1.21
C LEU A 279 13.67 -2.40 2.33
N ARG A 280 13.28 -3.34 3.21
CA ARG A 280 12.45 -3.03 4.38
C ARG A 280 13.12 -2.05 5.35
N GLN A 281 14.44 -2.14 5.52
CA GLN A 281 15.20 -1.18 6.33
C GLN A 281 15.20 0.21 5.70
N LEU A 282 15.32 0.32 4.38
CA LEU A 282 15.25 1.59 3.66
C LEU A 282 13.85 2.21 3.72
N ASP A 283 12.80 1.40 3.56
CA ASP A 283 11.40 1.85 3.66
C ASP A 283 11.08 2.31 5.09
N ALA A 284 11.52 1.56 6.12
CA ALA A 284 11.36 1.96 7.52
C ALA A 284 12.07 3.29 7.82
N HIS A 285 13.25 3.52 7.26
CA HIS A 285 13.97 4.79 7.41
C HIS A 285 13.24 5.96 6.72
N ARG A 286 12.68 5.72 5.53
CA ARG A 286 11.87 6.70 4.80
C ARG A 286 10.59 7.06 5.57
N ASP A 287 9.90 6.07 6.12
CA ASP A 287 8.68 6.27 6.90
C ASP A 287 8.96 7.03 8.20
N GLN A 288 10.06 6.73 8.90
CA GLN A 288 10.50 7.51 10.05
C GLN A 288 10.78 8.97 9.70
N HIS A 289 11.40 9.22 8.55
CA HIS A 289 11.67 10.59 8.10
C HIS A 289 10.39 11.34 7.73
N ILE A 290 9.43 10.69 7.07
CA ILE A 290 8.10 11.27 6.77
C ILE A 290 7.33 11.55 8.06
N HIS A 291 7.39 10.66 9.04
CA HIS A 291 6.74 10.83 10.33
C HIS A 291 7.32 12.03 11.10
N ARG A 292 8.65 12.15 11.14
CA ARG A 292 9.33 13.31 11.74
C ARG A 292 8.96 14.63 11.07
N LYS A 293 8.86 14.66 9.73
CA LYS A 293 8.41 15.86 9.01
C LYS A 293 6.97 16.23 9.37
N HIS A 294 6.07 15.26 9.49
CA HIS A 294 4.69 15.52 9.90
C HIS A 294 4.59 16.01 11.35
N GLU A 295 5.37 15.45 12.27
CA GLU A 295 5.46 15.93 13.66
C GLU A 295 5.90 17.41 13.71
N VAL A 296 6.95 17.77 12.96
CA VAL A 296 7.43 19.15 12.88
C VAL A 296 6.36 20.10 12.31
N LEU A 297 5.62 19.67 11.27
CA LEU A 297 4.54 20.47 10.70
C LEU A 297 3.37 20.66 11.68
N LYS A 298 3.02 19.62 12.46
CA LYS A 298 2.00 19.73 13.52
C LYS A 298 2.42 20.71 14.60
N LEU A 299 3.66 20.62 15.09
CA LEU A 299 4.19 21.54 16.11
C LEU A 299 4.21 23.00 15.62
N ARG A 300 4.50 23.23 14.34
CA ARG A 300 4.42 24.58 13.74
C ARG A 300 2.99 25.08 13.63
N ALA A 301 2.05 24.21 13.29
CA ALA A 301 0.63 24.57 13.20
C ALA A 301 0.06 24.93 14.58
N THR A 302 0.39 24.19 15.64
CA THR A 302 -0.04 24.51 17.01
C THR A 302 0.59 25.82 17.49
N ALA A 303 1.90 26.03 17.27
CA ALA A 303 2.55 27.30 17.64
C ALA A 303 1.96 28.51 16.90
N ALA A 304 1.50 28.35 15.66
CA ALA A 304 0.81 29.40 14.92
C ALA A 304 -0.60 29.68 15.46
N GLN A 305 -1.31 28.63 15.90
CA GLN A 305 -2.60 28.76 16.57
C GLN A 305 -2.47 29.47 17.93
N ASP A 306 -1.48 29.10 18.72
CA ASP A 306 -1.21 29.73 20.03
C ASP A 306 -0.90 31.23 19.88
N LYS A 307 -0.09 31.60 18.87
CA LYS A 307 0.15 33.02 18.55
C LYS A 307 -1.12 33.76 18.14
N ARG A 308 -2.06 33.09 17.45
CA ARG A 308 -3.33 33.69 17.05
C ARG A 308 -4.25 33.88 18.26
N LEU A 309 -4.30 32.91 19.17
CA LEU A 309 -5.07 33.00 20.42
C LEU A 309 -4.55 34.14 21.30
N LEU A 310 -3.23 34.24 21.49
CA LEU A 310 -2.63 35.36 22.24
C LEU A 310 -2.98 36.72 21.63
N ARG A 311 -2.96 36.86 20.30
CA ARG A 311 -3.39 38.11 19.63
C ARG A 311 -4.86 38.44 19.86
N LEU A 312 -5.74 37.43 19.91
CA LEU A 312 -7.16 37.62 20.19
C LEU A 312 -7.38 38.02 21.65
N GLU A 313 -6.70 37.37 22.60
CA GLU A 313 -6.73 37.74 24.02
C GLU A 313 -6.28 39.19 24.24
N SER A 314 -5.19 39.61 23.60
CA SER A 314 -4.72 41.01 23.69
C SER A 314 -5.75 42.00 23.12
N LYS A 315 -6.43 41.66 22.02
CA LYS A 315 -7.50 42.50 21.45
C LYS A 315 -8.70 42.59 22.39
N ILE A 316 -9.11 41.47 23.00
CA ILE A 316 -10.21 41.44 23.97
C ILE A 316 -9.85 42.32 25.18
N LYS A 317 -8.66 42.16 25.77
CA LYS A 317 -8.18 42.98 26.89
C LYS A 317 -8.18 44.49 26.59
N ALA A 318 -7.90 44.89 25.35
CA ALA A 318 -7.91 46.29 24.96
C ALA A 318 -9.32 46.85 24.70
N LEU A 319 -10.28 46.01 24.29
CA LEU A 319 -11.64 46.43 23.97
C LEU A 319 -12.54 46.53 25.20
N VAL A 320 -12.35 45.66 26.20
CA VAL A 320 -13.20 45.62 27.41
C VAL A 320 -13.27 46.98 28.14
N PRO A 321 -12.16 47.67 28.44
CA PRO A 321 -12.22 48.98 29.13
C PRO A 321 -12.91 50.06 28.31
N ARG A 322 -12.84 49.98 26.97
CA ARG A 322 -13.51 50.94 26.08
C ARG A 322 -15.02 50.76 26.11
N LEU A 323 -15.48 49.51 26.12
CA LEU A 323 -16.90 49.18 26.24
C LEU A 323 -17.45 49.53 27.63
N GLU A 324 -16.67 49.26 28.70
CA GLU A 324 -17.02 49.67 30.06
C GLU A 324 -17.23 51.19 30.16
N LYS A 325 -16.29 51.97 29.61
CA LYS A 325 -16.40 53.44 29.59
C LYS A 325 -17.58 53.94 28.75
N GLN A 326 -17.88 53.29 27.63
CA GLN A 326 -19.07 53.64 26.82
C GLN A 326 -20.37 53.32 27.56
N LEU A 327 -20.41 52.20 28.28
CA LEU A 327 -21.56 51.83 29.13
C LEU A 327 -21.77 52.82 30.28
N GLU A 328 -20.70 53.31 30.91
CA GLU A 328 -20.79 54.35 31.94
C GLU A 328 -21.37 55.66 31.39
N VAL A 329 -20.96 56.10 30.20
CA VAL A 329 -21.51 57.30 29.55
C VAL A 329 -23.00 57.13 29.25
N VAL A 330 -23.39 55.99 28.66
CA VAL A 330 -24.80 55.68 28.37
C VAL A 330 -25.64 55.57 29.66
N ALA A 331 -25.06 55.07 30.75
CA ALA A 331 -25.72 55.04 32.05
C ALA A 331 -25.94 56.43 32.65
N CYS A 332 -25.01 57.37 32.43
CA CYS A 332 -25.11 58.76 32.86
C CYS A 332 -26.10 59.59 32.01
N GLU A 333 -26.28 59.25 30.73
CA GLU A 333 -27.22 59.93 29.83
C GLU A 333 -28.68 59.45 29.97
N ARG A 334 -28.93 58.39 30.75
CA ARG A 334 -30.31 57.97 31.02
C ARG A 334 -31.00 59.02 31.89
N PRO A 335 -32.12 59.63 31.44
CA PRO A 335 -32.91 60.51 32.29
C PRO A 335 -33.35 59.74 33.54
N LYS A 336 -33.18 60.35 34.72
CA LYS A 336 -33.62 59.78 36.00
C LYS A 336 -35.03 59.22 35.82
N PRO A 337 -35.25 57.89 35.92
CA PRO A 337 -36.59 57.36 35.83
C PRO A 337 -37.40 58.00 36.96
N GLY A 338 -38.52 58.65 36.62
CA GLY A 338 -39.55 58.96 37.59
C GLY A 338 -39.84 57.71 38.42
N ARG A 339 -40.10 57.88 39.72
CA ARG A 339 -40.09 56.81 40.76
C ARG A 339 -40.84 55.52 40.38
N GLU A 340 -41.77 55.56 39.44
CA GLU A 340 -42.54 54.42 38.95
C GLU A 340 -41.76 53.50 37.98
N SER A 341 -40.85 54.02 37.15
CA SER A 341 -40.11 53.23 36.15
C SER A 341 -38.92 52.46 36.75
N ALA A 342 -38.41 52.90 37.91
CA ALA A 342 -37.33 52.21 38.64
C ALA A 342 -37.77 50.87 39.26
N ARG A 343 -39.05 50.70 39.62
CA ARG A 343 -39.59 49.44 40.15
C ARG A 343 -39.74 48.39 39.04
N ALA A 344 -40.20 48.78 37.85
CA ALA A 344 -40.36 47.87 36.72
C ALA A 344 -39.01 47.35 36.18
N MET A 345 -37.98 48.21 36.10
CA MET A 345 -36.66 47.78 35.62
C MET A 345 -35.92 46.84 36.58
N ARG A 346 -36.10 46.99 37.91
CA ARG A 346 -35.51 46.05 38.89
C ARG A 346 -36.12 44.64 38.79
N ALA A 347 -37.42 44.54 38.48
CA ALA A 347 -38.06 43.24 38.30
C ALA A 347 -37.50 42.47 37.09
N ASN A 348 -37.34 43.15 35.94
CA ASN A 348 -36.81 42.53 34.72
C ASN A 348 -35.33 42.12 34.85
N PHE A 349 -34.51 42.88 35.59
CA PHE A 349 -33.10 42.53 35.75
C PHE A 349 -32.90 41.27 36.61
N ILE A 350 -33.77 41.04 37.60
CA ILE A 350 -33.72 39.85 38.45
C ILE A 350 -34.15 38.59 37.68
N GLU A 351 -35.12 38.68 36.76
CA GLU A 351 -35.52 37.54 35.92
C GLU A 351 -34.45 37.12 34.92
N VAL A 352 -33.80 38.07 34.24
CA VAL A 352 -32.74 37.76 33.25
C VAL A 352 -31.50 37.17 33.92
N TRP A 353 -31.18 37.58 35.15
CA TRP A 353 -30.04 37.05 35.89
C TRP A 353 -30.29 35.63 36.44
N ARG A 354 -31.54 35.29 36.79
CA ARG A 354 -31.92 33.92 37.19
C ARG A 354 -31.84 32.91 36.04
N HIS A 355 -32.15 33.34 34.81
CA HIS A 355 -32.09 32.47 33.64
C HIS A 355 -30.67 32.21 33.12
N THR A 356 -29.71 33.07 33.41
CA THR A 356 -28.33 32.93 32.93
C THR A 356 -27.40 32.22 33.93
N SER A 357 -27.80 32.10 35.20
CA SER A 357 -27.00 31.46 36.26
C SER A 357 -27.35 29.97 36.53
N SER A 358 -28.26 29.39 35.75
CA SER A 358 -28.81 28.03 35.97
C SER A 358 -28.41 27.00 34.91
N HIS A 359 -27.27 27.19 34.21
CA HIS A 359 -26.80 26.24 33.20
C HIS A 359 -25.32 25.87 33.33
#